data_AF-A0A917G333-F1
#
_entry.id   AF-A0A917G333-F1
#
_cell.length_a   1.000
_cell.length_b   1.000
_cell.length_c   1.000
_cell.angle_alpha   90.00
_cell.angle_beta   90.00
_cell.angle_gamma   90.00
#
_symmetry.space_group_name_H-M   'P 1'
#
loop_
_entity.id
_entity.type
_entity.pdbx_description
1 polymer ?
#
loop_
_entity_poly.entity_id
_entity_poly.type
_entity_poly.pdbx_seq_one_letter_code
_entity_poly.pdbx_strand_id
1 'polypeptide(L)' 'MNKEKISRTLVALRGQRSREEIASDLGISVSAWQMYENGQRIPRDEIKIKIASYFKKSVEEIFYT' A
#
# COMPACT_ATOMS: atom_id res chain seq x y z
N MET A 1 -10.76 9.46 4.12
CA MET A 1 -9.87 8.28 4.09
C MET A 1 -9.67 7.77 5.50
N ASN A 2 -10.15 6.57 5.81
CA ASN A 2 -9.92 5.95 7.11
C ASN A 2 -8.56 5.24 7.08
N LYS A 3 -7.57 5.78 7.80
CA LYS A 3 -6.19 5.25 7.80
C LYS A 3 -6.11 3.80 8.28
N GLU A 4 -6.97 3.38 9.21
CA GLU A 4 -7.00 2.01 9.73
C GLU A 4 -7.54 1.00 8.71
N LYS A 5 -8.53 1.40 7.90
CA LYS A 5 -9.04 0.55 6.82
C LYS A 5 -8.00 0.38 5.72
N ILE A 6 -7.35 1.47 5.33
CA ILE A 6 -6.28 1.45 4.31
C ILE A 6 -5.13 0.56 4.78
N SER A 7 -4.69 0.73 6.03
CA SER A 7 -3.57 -0.03 6.57
C SER A 7 -3.85 -1.53 6.58
N ARG A 8 -5.05 -1.95 7.04
CA ARG A 8 -5.51 -3.35 6.97
C ARG A 8 -5.60 -3.88 5.55
N THR A 9 -6.08 -3.05 4.61
CA THR A 9 -6.17 -3.42 3.19
C THR A 9 -4.79 -3.67 2.60
N LEU A 10 -3.81 -2.80 2.87
CA LEU A 10 -2.44 -2.98 2.38
C LEU A 10 -1.77 -4.22 2.98
N VAL A 11 -2.00 -4.50 4.27
CA VAL A 11 -1.52 -5.74 4.92
C VAL A 11 -2.15 -6.99 4.27
N ALA A 12 -3.45 -6.95 3.97
CA ALA A 12 -4.14 -8.04 3.30
C ALA A 12 -3.65 -8.24 1.85
N LEU A 13 -3.38 -7.15 1.12
CA LEU A 13 -2.85 -7.19 -0.24
C LEU A 13 -1.43 -7.78 -0.30
N ARG A 14 -0.57 -7.44 0.66
CA ARG A 14 0.76 -8.07 0.79
C ARG A 14 0.65 -9.57 1.05
N GLY A 15 -0.29 -9.99 1.91
CA GLY A 15 -0.47 -11.38 2.27
C GLY A 15 0.80 -11.99 2.86
N GLN A 16 1.30 -13.07 2.25
CA GLN A 16 2.52 -13.77 2.70
C GLN A 16 3.83 -13.16 2.20
N ARG A 17 3.77 -12.19 1.26
CA ARG A 17 4.97 -11.55 0.71
C ARG A 17 5.67 -10.72 1.78
N SER A 18 6.99 -10.62 1.68
CA SER A 18 7.78 -9.78 2.58
C SER A 18 7.54 -8.29 2.28
N ARG A 19 7.86 -7.41 3.24
CA ARG A 19 7.75 -5.95 3.00
C ARG A 19 8.81 -5.48 2.03
N GLU A 20 9.96 -6.14 2.06
CA GLU A 20 11.12 -5.94 1.21
C GLU A 20 10.78 -6.23 -0.25
N GLU A 21 10.11 -7.35 -0.52
CA GLU A 21 9.65 -7.74 -1.85
C GLU A 21 8.68 -6.71 -2.43
N ILE A 22 7.62 -6.37 -1.69
CA ILE A 22 6.63 -5.38 -2.15
C ILE A 22 7.27 -4.01 -2.37
N ALA A 23 8.15 -3.57 -1.47
CA ALA A 23 8.82 -2.28 -1.59
C ALA A 23 9.74 -2.23 -2.80
N SER A 24 10.49 -3.32 -3.06
CA SER A 24 11.35 -3.46 -4.23
C SER A 24 10.53 -3.41 -5.52
N ASP A 25 9.43 -4.18 -5.60
CA ASP A 25 8.58 -4.23 -6.79
C ASP A 25 7.90 -2.90 -7.10
N LEU A 26 7.52 -2.15 -6.06
CA LEU A 26 6.91 -0.82 -6.20
C LEU A 26 7.94 0.30 -6.41
N GLY A 27 9.24 0.00 -6.24
CA GLY A 27 10.32 0.98 -6.30
C GLY A 27 10.22 2.04 -5.20
N ILE A 28 9.88 1.63 -3.98
CA ILE A 28 9.82 2.49 -2.78
C ILE A 28 10.69 1.92 -1.67
N SER A 29 10.93 2.69 -0.61
CA SER A 29 11.64 2.15 0.55
C SER A 29 10.75 1.21 1.38
N VAL A 30 11.36 0.20 2.00
CA VAL A 30 10.69 -0.72 2.94
C VAL A 30 10.02 0.07 4.08
N SER A 31 10.69 1.12 4.57
CA SER A 31 10.14 2.02 5.58
C SER A 31 8.87 2.74 5.10
N ALA A 32 8.80 3.17 3.84
CA ALA A 32 7.61 3.80 3.29
C ALA A 32 6.43 2.82 3.27
N TRP A 33 6.64 1.60 2.77
CA TRP A 33 5.62 0.55 2.79
C TRP A 33 5.14 0.25 4.22
N GLN A 34 6.06 0.09 5.17
CA GLN A 34 5.74 -0.12 6.58
C GLN A 34 4.91 1.02 7.19
N MET A 35 5.23 2.28 6.88
CA MET A 35 4.43 3.43 7.36
C MET A 35 3.01 3.41 6.81
N TYR A 36 2.80 2.88 5.60
CA TYR A 36 1.47 2.73 4.99
C TYR A 36 0.70 1.60 5.66
N GLU A 37 1.32 0.44 5.86
CA GLU A 37 0.73 -0.70 6.57
C GLU A 37 0.41 -0.42 8.04
N ASN A 38 1.10 0.55 8.66
CA ASN A 38 0.82 0.97 10.02
C ASN A 38 -0.16 2.15 10.09
N GLY A 39 -0.65 2.66 8.95
CA GLY A 39 -1.55 3.82 8.89
C GLY A 39 -0.92 5.14 9.37
N GLN A 40 0.40 5.17 9.57
CA GLN A 40 1.13 6.38 10.00
C GLN A 40 1.22 7.41 8.88
N ARG A 41 1.26 6.94 7.62
CA ARG A 41 1.37 7.78 6.43
C ARG A 41 0.42 7.30 5.35
N ILE A 42 -0.11 8.24 4.56
CA ILE A 42 -0.86 7.93 3.34
C ILE A 42 0.09 8.08 2.14
N PRO A 43 0.09 7.14 1.17
CA PRO A 43 0.89 7.27 -0.04
C PRO A 43 0.49 8.51 -0.86
N ARG A 44 1.45 9.09 -1.61
CA ARG A 44 1.16 10.11 -2.63
C ARG A 44 0.40 9.48 -3.79
N ASP A 45 -0.30 10.28 -4.58
CA ASP A 45 -1.15 9.75 -5.67
C ASP A 45 -0.37 8.93 -6.71
N GLU A 46 0.86 9.33 -7.04
CA GLU A 46 1.77 8.54 -7.89
C GLU A 46 2.02 7.13 -7.33
N ILE A 47 2.16 7.00 -6.00
CA ILE A 47 2.40 5.73 -5.33
C ILE A 47 1.10 4.96 -5.19
N LYS A 48 -0.03 5.63 -4.96
CA LYS A 48 -1.36 4.98 -4.97
C LYS A 48 -1.63 4.31 -6.31
N ILE A 49 -1.32 4.99 -7.43
CA ILE A 49 -1.46 4.45 -8.78
C ILE A 49 -0.54 3.24 -8.98
N LYS A 50 0.73 3.32 -8.54
CA LYS A 50 1.66 2.17 -8.59
C LYS A 50 1.14 0.97 -7.80
N ILE A 51 0.70 1.18 -6.57
CA ILE A 51 0.14 0.14 -5.70
C ILE A 51 -1.09 -0.50 -6.35
N ALA A 52 -2.02 0.33 -6.83
CA ALA A 52 -3.23 -0.10 -7.52
C ALA A 52 -2.91 -0.95 -8.76
N SER A 53 -1.98 -0.48 -9.59
CA SER A 53 -1.51 -1.20 -10.79
C SER A 53 -0.86 -2.54 -10.43
N TYR A 54 0.03 -2.57 -9.43
CA TYR A 54 0.73 -3.78 -8.99
C TYR A 54 -0.26 -4.85 -8.47
N PHE A 55 -1.24 -4.45 -7.66
CA PHE A 55 -2.25 -5.37 -7.13
C PHE A 55 -3.45 -5.60 -8.07
N LYS A 56 -3.44 -5.02 -9.28
CA LYS A 56 -4.54 -5.09 -10.26
C LYS A 56 -5.90 -4.69 -9.67
N LYS A 57 -5.91 -3.60 -8.90
CA LYS A 57 -7.08 -3.01 -8.27
C LYS A 57 -7.18 -1.53 -8.60
N SER A 58 -8.34 -0.93 -8.39
CA SER A 58 -8.48 0.53 -8.50
C SER A 58 -7.93 1.25 -7.27
N VAL A 59 -7.53 2.52 -7.45
CA VAL A 59 -7.12 3.39 -6.34
C VAL A 59 -8.28 3.57 -5.34
N GLU A 60 -9.52 3.64 -5.83
CA GLU A 60 -10.72 3.78 -5.03
C GLU A 60 -10.91 2.58 -4.09
N GLU A 61 -10.82 1.35 -4.62
CA GLU A 61 -10.94 0.12 -3.83
C GLU A 61 -9.93 0.05 -2.68
N ILE A 62 -8.69 0.51 -2.90
CA ILE A 62 -7.62 0.40 -1.90
C ILE A 62 -7.65 1.55 -0.88
N PHE A 63 -7.96 2.78 -1.34
CA PHE A 63 -7.72 3.99 -0.55
C PHE A 63 -8.98 4.72 -0.07
N TYR A 64 -10.16 4.40 -0.63
CA TYR A 64 -11.40 5.16 -0.37
C TYR A 64 -12.53 4.31 0.23
N THR A 65 -12.22 3.09 0.69
CA THR A 65 -13.12 2.15 1.40
C THR A 65 -13.02 2.26 2.92
#